data_AF-A0AAV2PDV8-F1
#
_entry.id   AF-A0AAV2PDV8-F1
#
_cell.length_a   1.000
_cell.length_b   1.000
_cell.length_c   1.000
_cell.angle_alpha   90.00
_cell.angle_beta   90.00
_cell.angle_gamma   90.00
#
_symmetry.space_group_name_H-M   'P 1'
#
loop_
_entity.id
_entity.type
_entity.pdbx_description
1 polymer ?
#
loop_
_entity_poly.entity_id
_entity_poly.type
_entity_poly.pdbx_seq_one_letter_code
_entity_poly.pdbx_strand_id
1 'polypeptide(L)'
;MIPDSFVRRIRETHDRKFSTAVEVKDEQTSQICSFRTAENNPVNHNADHLARLYTVPIDTQQQIFQYGGLPKVFMKQVTTFQECSILVRQPAIEIMTYLNHTDYTRPVNKYVLCIL
;
A
#
# COMPACT_ATOMS: atom_id res chain seq x y z
N MET A 1 69.03 -14.00 8.78
CA MET A 1 68.05 -14.19 9.87
C MET A 1 67.45 -12.83 10.19
N ILE A 2 66.12 -12.80 10.32
CA ILE A 2 65.21 -11.65 10.19
C ILE A 2 65.35 -10.69 11.39
N PRO A 3 65.37 -9.34 11.21
CA PRO A 3 65.33 -8.40 12.32
C PRO A 3 63.89 -8.22 12.85
N ASP A 4 63.80 -8.05 14.17
CA ASP A 4 62.57 -7.85 14.95
C ASP A 4 61.65 -6.77 14.38
N SER A 5 60.49 -7.18 13.87
CA SER A 5 59.42 -6.29 13.44
C SER A 5 58.43 -6.03 14.58
N PHE A 6 58.60 -4.87 15.20
CA PHE A 6 57.56 -3.95 15.68
C PHE A 6 56.18 -4.57 16.00
N VAL A 7 55.98 -5.02 17.24
CA VAL A 7 54.64 -5.32 17.75
C VAL A 7 53.87 -4.02 17.95
N ARG A 8 53.03 -3.66 16.97
CA ARG A 8 52.10 -2.51 17.09
C ARG A 8 50.96 -2.90 18.04
N ARG A 9 51.06 -2.44 19.29
CA ARG A 9 50.03 -2.51 20.33
C ARG A 9 48.70 -1.93 19.81
N ILE A 10 47.70 -2.78 19.61
CA ILE A 10 46.32 -2.36 19.32
C ILE A 10 45.74 -1.78 20.61
N ARG A 11 45.35 -0.49 20.59
CA ARG A 11 44.57 0.13 21.66
C ARG A 11 43.10 -0.21 21.43
N GLU A 12 42.42 -0.72 22.45
CA GLU A 12 40.98 -0.99 22.44
C GLU A 12 40.22 0.28 22.04
N THR A 13 39.59 0.24 20.86
CA THR A 13 38.60 1.24 20.47
C THR A 13 37.35 0.98 21.28
N HIS A 14 36.98 1.93 22.16
CA HIS A 14 35.73 1.88 22.89
C HIS A 14 34.56 1.81 21.91
N ASP A 15 33.85 0.68 21.90
CA ASP A 15 32.57 0.54 21.23
C ASP A 15 31.59 1.55 21.83
N ARG A 16 31.25 2.60 21.08
CA ARG A 16 30.11 3.46 21.42
C ARG A 16 28.84 2.67 21.17
N LYS A 17 28.34 2.02 22.23
CA LYS A 17 27.01 1.39 22.26
C LYS A 17 25.96 2.49 22.35
N PHE A 18 25.28 2.78 21.24
CA PHE A 18 24.06 3.58 21.24
C PHE A 18 22.88 2.64 21.41
N SER A 19 22.35 2.54 22.63
CA SER A 19 21.09 1.84 22.88
C SER A 19 20.29 2.65 23.88
N THR A 20 19.26 3.32 23.41
CA THR A 20 18.18 3.85 24.25
C THR A 20 17.04 2.85 24.20
N ALA A 21 16.91 2.06 25.27
CA ALA A 21 15.70 1.29 25.52
C ALA A 21 14.61 2.27 25.99
N VAL A 22 13.68 2.59 25.10
CA VAL A 22 12.41 3.21 25.50
C VAL A 22 11.43 2.07 25.69
N GLU A 23 10.94 1.93 26.92
CA GLU A 23 9.84 1.05 27.25
C GLU A 23 8.58 1.60 26.58
N VAL A 24 8.11 0.90 25.55
CA VAL A 24 6.84 1.24 24.89
C VAL A 24 5.74 0.81 25.84
N LYS A 25 5.18 1.78 26.56
CA LYS A 25 3.94 1.59 27.31
C LYS A 25 2.87 1.19 26.30
N ASP A 26 2.24 0.03 26.49
CA ASP A 26 1.08 -0.43 25.73
C ASP A 26 -0.10 0.53 25.97
N GLU A 27 -0.05 1.70 25.36
CA GLU A 27 -1.19 2.58 25.24
C GLU A 27 -2.11 1.96 24.20
N GLN A 28 -3.28 1.54 24.67
CA GLN A 28 -4.43 1.02 23.92
C GLN A 28 -4.40 1.44 22.44
N THR A 29 -4.14 0.46 21.58
CA THR A 29 -4.11 0.55 20.10
C THR A 29 -5.48 0.85 19.47
N SER A 30 -6.37 1.55 20.17
CA SER A 30 -7.76 1.76 19.74
C SER A 30 -7.99 2.95 18.80
N GLN A 31 -6.94 3.69 18.40
CA GLN A 31 -7.06 4.82 17.47
C GLN A 31 -5.84 4.94 16.53
N ILE A 32 -5.22 3.84 16.11
CA ILE A 32 -4.39 3.90 14.91
C ILE A 32 -5.36 4.16 13.75
N CYS A 33 -5.38 5.39 13.24
CA CYS A 33 -6.16 5.77 12.07
C CYS A 33 -5.77 4.84 10.93
N SER A 34 -6.53 3.77 10.72
CA SER A 34 -6.22 2.76 9.72
C SER A 34 -6.48 3.38 8.35
N PHE A 35 -5.40 3.85 7.74
CA PHE A 35 -5.38 4.29 6.34
C PHE A 35 -5.74 3.16 5.37
N ARG A 36 -5.73 1.90 5.84
CA ARG A 36 -6.17 0.73 5.10
C ARG A 36 -7.59 0.34 5.49
N THR A 37 -8.33 -0.17 4.52
CA THR A 37 -9.58 -0.88 4.79
C THR A 37 -9.29 -2.35 5.10
N ALA A 38 -10.12 -2.94 5.98
CA ALA A 38 -10.13 -4.39 6.21
C ALA A 38 -10.96 -5.14 5.14
N GLU A 39 -11.80 -4.41 4.40
CA GLU A 39 -12.58 -4.94 3.29
C GLU A 39 -11.71 -5.04 2.03
N ASN A 40 -11.59 -6.27 1.51
CA ASN A 40 -10.81 -6.57 0.31
C ASN A 40 -11.70 -6.78 -0.92
N ASN A 41 -13.01 -6.95 -0.73
CA ASN A 41 -13.95 -7.13 -1.83
C ASN A 41 -14.45 -5.76 -2.33
N PRO A 42 -14.12 -5.36 -3.56
CA PRO A 42 -14.52 -4.07 -4.09
C PRO A 42 -16.05 -3.89 -4.11
N VAL A 43 -16.82 -4.97 -4.30
CA VAL A 43 -18.29 -4.92 -4.37
C VAL A 43 -18.92 -4.40 -3.06
N ASN A 44 -18.23 -4.62 -1.93
CA ASN A 44 -18.70 -4.21 -0.60
C ASN A 44 -18.24 -2.79 -0.21
N HIS A 45 -17.50 -2.09 -1.08
CA HIS A 45 -17.07 -0.74 -0.79
C HIS A 45 -18.27 0.23 -0.72
N ASN A 46 -18.27 1.04 0.33
CA ASN A 46 -19.35 1.97 0.68
C ASN A 46 -18.73 3.26 1.22
N ALA A 47 -19.57 4.20 1.69
CA ALA A 47 -19.12 5.48 2.20
C ALA A 47 -18.14 5.36 3.39
N ASP A 48 -18.21 4.30 4.19
CA ASP A 48 -17.32 4.07 5.35
C ASP A 48 -15.89 3.75 4.92
N HIS A 49 -15.71 3.27 3.68
CA HIS A 49 -14.43 2.91 3.10
C HIS A 49 -13.77 4.07 2.33
N LEU A 50 -14.42 5.24 2.25
CA LEU A 50 -13.88 6.41 1.56
C LEU A 50 -12.53 6.83 2.14
N ALA A 51 -11.63 7.26 1.24
CA ALA A 51 -10.28 7.68 1.57
C ALA A 51 -9.43 6.61 2.29
N ARG A 52 -9.83 5.33 2.19
CA ARG A 52 -9.02 4.19 2.65
C ARG A 52 -8.38 3.48 1.46
N LEU A 53 -7.21 2.91 1.69
CA LEU A 53 -6.49 2.06 0.74
C LEU A 53 -6.97 0.63 0.87
N TYR A 54 -7.47 0.06 -0.23
CA TYR A 54 -7.74 -1.37 -0.33
C TYR A 54 -6.59 -2.04 -1.07
N THR A 55 -6.22 -3.24 -0.63
CA THR A 55 -5.11 -4.00 -1.23
C THR A 55 -5.68 -5.03 -2.19
N VAL A 56 -5.23 -4.98 -3.44
CA VAL A 56 -5.57 -5.96 -4.48
C VAL A 56 -4.65 -7.17 -4.35
N PRO A 57 -5.17 -8.41 -4.32
CA PRO A 57 -4.36 -9.61 -4.38
C PRO A 57 -3.49 -9.64 -5.66
N ILE A 58 -2.26 -10.14 -5.53
CA ILE A 58 -1.29 -10.18 -6.64
C ILE A 58 -1.82 -11.00 -7.83
N ASP A 59 -2.49 -12.12 -7.56
CA ASP A 59 -3.06 -12.97 -8.61
C ASP A 59 -4.13 -12.22 -9.42
N THR A 60 -5.03 -11.51 -8.73
CA THR A 60 -6.06 -10.68 -9.34
C THR A 60 -5.46 -9.50 -10.10
N GLN A 61 -4.42 -8.87 -9.54
CA GLN A 61 -3.70 -7.78 -10.19
C GLN A 61 -3.10 -8.25 -11.53
N GLN A 62 -2.44 -9.41 -11.55
CA GLN A 62 -1.88 -9.96 -12.79
C GLN A 62 -2.98 -10.32 -13.77
N GLN A 63 -4.07 -10.95 -13.32
CA GLN A 63 -5.17 -11.33 -14.21
C GLN A 63 -5.84 -10.14 -14.89
N ILE A 64 -6.05 -9.03 -14.16
CA ILE A 64 -6.80 -7.87 -14.68
C ILE A 64 -5.89 -6.87 -15.39
N PHE A 65 -4.67 -6.63 -14.88
CA PHE A 65 -3.80 -5.53 -15.31
C PHE A 65 -2.53 -5.97 -16.06
N GLN A 66 -2.38 -7.25 -16.40
CA GLN A 66 -1.19 -7.73 -17.14
C GLN A 66 -0.98 -7.01 -18.47
N TYR A 67 -2.05 -6.70 -19.20
CA TYR A 67 -1.98 -6.06 -20.53
C TYR A 67 -2.09 -4.53 -20.49
N GLY A 68 -2.23 -3.93 -19.30
CA GLY A 68 -2.36 -2.48 -19.12
C GLY A 68 -3.41 -2.08 -18.10
N GLY A 69 -3.88 -0.83 -18.18
CA GLY A 69 -4.93 -0.26 -17.32
C GLY A 69 -4.40 0.60 -16.17
N LEU A 70 -3.25 0.25 -15.59
CA LEU A 70 -2.60 1.08 -14.56
C LEU A 70 -1.50 1.97 -15.16
N PRO A 71 -1.35 3.23 -14.69
CA PRO A 71 -0.25 4.09 -15.11
C PRO A 71 1.12 3.47 -14.82
N LYS A 72 2.09 3.64 -15.72
CA LYS A 72 3.46 3.13 -15.53
C LYS A 72 4.12 3.64 -14.24
N VAL A 73 3.80 4.86 -13.83
CA VAL A 73 4.28 5.44 -12.57
C VAL A 73 3.72 4.69 -11.37
N PHE A 74 2.43 4.32 -11.42
CA PHE A 74 1.79 3.52 -10.38
C PHE A 74 2.39 2.11 -10.31
N MET A 75 2.68 1.49 -11.46
CA MET A 75 3.34 0.17 -11.49
C MET A 75 4.70 0.18 -10.80
N LYS A 76 5.48 1.27 -10.92
CA LYS A 76 6.74 1.42 -10.16
C LYS A 76 6.48 1.44 -8.65
N GLN A 77 5.43 2.11 -8.18
CA GLN A 77 5.06 2.12 -6.78
C GLN A 77 4.68 0.72 -6.30
N VAL A 78 3.91 -0.02 -7.09
CA VAL A 78 3.55 -1.41 -6.79
C VAL A 78 4.78 -2.29 -6.65
N THR A 79 5.76 -2.16 -7.56
CA THR A 79 7.03 -2.89 -7.45
C THR A 79 7.82 -2.49 -6.21
N THR A 80 7.89 -1.20 -5.89
CA THR A 80 8.65 -0.69 -4.73
C THR A 80 8.03 -1.13 -3.40
N PHE A 81 6.71 -1.05 -3.28
CA PHE A 81 6.00 -1.41 -2.04
C PHE A 81 5.66 -2.90 -1.94
N GLN A 82 5.86 -3.66 -3.03
CA GLN A 82 5.44 -5.07 -3.17
C GLN A 82 3.95 -5.30 -2.92
N GLU A 83 3.12 -4.27 -3.10
CA GLU A 83 1.68 -4.34 -2.95
C GLU A 83 0.96 -3.43 -3.93
N CYS A 84 -0.22 -3.85 -4.38
CA CYS A 84 -1.12 -3.03 -5.18
C CYS A 84 -2.20 -2.45 -4.28
N SER A 85 -2.01 -1.22 -3.82
CA SER A 85 -2.94 -0.53 -2.93
C SER A 85 -3.63 0.62 -3.66
N ILE A 86 -4.96 0.60 -3.74
CA ILE A 86 -5.75 1.60 -4.47
C ILE A 86 -6.66 2.35 -3.49
N LEU A 87 -6.77 3.67 -3.66
CA LEU A 87 -7.60 4.51 -2.83
C LEU A 87 -9.07 4.44 -3.25
N VAL A 88 -9.97 4.17 -2.31
CA VAL A 88 -11.41 4.25 -2.54
C VAL A 88 -11.83 5.73 -2.59
N ARG A 89 -12.34 6.17 -3.74
CA ARG A 89 -12.77 7.55 -3.98
C ARG A 89 -14.28 7.62 -4.25
N GLN A 90 -14.89 8.75 -3.90
CA GLN A 90 -16.31 9.02 -4.14
C GLN A 90 -16.80 8.68 -5.57
N PRO A 91 -16.16 9.13 -6.66
CA PRO A 91 -16.64 8.83 -8.01
C PRO A 91 -16.63 7.33 -8.34
N ALA A 92 -15.75 6.55 -7.72
CA ALA A 92 -15.73 5.11 -7.94
C ALA A 92 -16.96 4.43 -7.30
N ILE A 93 -17.31 4.79 -6.06
CA ILE A 93 -18.49 4.26 -5.37
C ILE A 93 -19.77 4.60 -6.12
N GLU A 94 -19.87 5.83 -6.62
CA GLU A 94 -21.03 6.28 -7.39
C GLU A 94 -21.22 5.44 -8.66
N ILE A 95 -20.16 5.24 -9.44
CA ILE A 95 -20.21 4.42 -10.66
C ILE A 95 -20.54 2.96 -10.34
N MET A 96 -19.95 2.39 -9.29
CA MET A 96 -20.27 1.03 -8.87
C MET A 96 -21.76 0.88 -8.52
N THR A 97 -22.34 1.89 -7.87
CA THR A 97 -23.78 1.91 -7.57
C THR A 97 -24.62 1.95 -8.85
N TYR A 98 -24.25 2.78 -9.84
CA TYR A 98 -24.94 2.81 -11.14
C TYR A 98 -24.82 1.50 -11.90
N LEU A 99 -23.64 0.87 -11.89
CA LEU A 99 -23.42 -0.43 -12.53
C LEU A 99 -24.26 -1.52 -11.86
N ASN A 100 -24.35 -1.53 -10.53
CA ASN A 100 -25.16 -2.49 -9.77
C ASN A 100 -26.67 -2.35 -10.05
N HIS A 101 -27.13 -1.16 -10.36
CA HIS A 101 -28.55 -0.86 -10.64
C HIS A 101 -28.87 -0.85 -12.15
N THR A 102 -27.95 -1.28 -13.01
CA THR A 102 -28.13 -1.23 -14.46
C THR A 102 -29.13 -2.28 -14.94
N ASP A 103 -30.13 -1.81 -15.70
CA ASP A 103 -31.09 -2.65 -16.40
C ASP A 103 -30.53 -3.09 -17.76
N TYR A 104 -30.13 -4.36 -17.86
CA TYR A 104 -29.57 -4.95 -19.08
C TYR A 104 -30.58 -5.19 -20.20
N THR A 105 -31.87 -4.94 -19.99
CA THR A 105 -32.89 -4.99 -21.07
C THR A 105 -32.91 -3.71 -21.91
N ARG A 106 -32.27 -2.64 -21.42
CA ARG A 106 -32.20 -1.32 -22.05
C ARG A 106 -30.89 -1.14 -22.84
N PRO A 107 -30.81 -0.15 -23.74
CA PRO A 107 -29.54 0.18 -24.41
C PRO A 107 -28.43 0.51 -23.42
N VAL A 108 -27.17 0.27 -23.84
CA VAL A 108 -25.97 0.39 -23.00
C VAL A 108 -25.78 1.81 -22.46
N ASN A 109 -25.67 1.91 -21.13
CA ASN A 109 -25.34 3.16 -20.45
C ASN A 109 -23.92 3.62 -20.78
N LYS A 110 -23.72 4.94 -20.98
CA LYS A 110 -22.42 5.56 -21.24
C LYS A 110 -22.03 6.47 -20.08
N TYR A 111 -20.90 6.18 -19.44
CA TYR A 111 -20.37 6.96 -18.32
C TYR A 111 -19.11 7.70 -18.75
N VAL A 112 -18.97 8.96 -18.32
CA VAL A 112 -17.78 9.78 -18.57
C VAL A 112 -17.17 10.18 -17.24
N LEU A 113 -15.90 9.85 -17.05
CA LEU A 113 -15.10 10.28 -15.90
C LEU A 113 -14.46 11.63 -16.22
N CYS A 114 -14.97 12.70 -15.64
CA CYS A 114 -14.38 14.02 -15.75
C CYS A 114 -13.43 14.29 -14.57
N ILE A 115 -12.24 14.78 -14.87
CA ILE A 115 -11.32 15.34 -13.88
C ILE A 115 -11.56 16.84 -13.93
N LEU A 116 -12.35 17.37 -12.99
CA LEU A 116 -12.49 18.82 -12.75
C LEU A 116 -11.33 19.30 -11.87
#